data_AF-A0A8K0GI22-F1
#
_entry.id   AF-A0A8K0GI22-F1
#
_cell.length_a   1.000
_cell.length_b   1.000
_cell.length_c   1.000
_cell.angle_alpha   90.00
_cell.angle_beta   90.00
_cell.angle_gamma   90.00
#
_symmetry.space_group_name_H-M   'P 1'
#
loop_
_entity.id
_entity.type
_entity.pdbx_description
1 polymer ?
#
loop_
_entity_poly.entity_id
_entity_poly.type
_entity_poly.pdbx_seq_one_letter_code
_entity_poly.pdbx_strand_id
1 'polypeptide(L)'
;VVTQAYKFASNEYRLFPLRLQLNACEAINGNVVGLKDLTRCGNFTGCPFLKNQLVRVCNWFPDQAHFPPFIPNGSYMLEVQGLFKASELFLLHGYVTVHRPIV
;
A
#
# COMPACT_ATOMS: atom_id res chain seq x y z
N VAL A 1 -5.80 6.83 -3.93
CA VAL A 1 -4.71 6.57 -2.97
C VAL A 1 -3.41 6.95 -3.65
N VAL A 2 -2.61 7.77 -3.01
CA VAL A 2 -1.28 8.14 -3.46
C VAL A 2 -0.28 7.54 -2.49
N THR A 3 0.71 6.81 -2.99
CA THR A 3 1.78 6.23 -2.19
C THR A 3 3.11 6.79 -2.67
N GLN A 4 3.85 7.44 -1.77
CA GLN A 4 5.22 7.88 -1.99
C GLN A 4 6.16 7.04 -1.14
N ALA A 5 7.21 6.49 -1.77
CA ALA A 5 8.24 5.77 -1.05
C ALA A 5 9.43 6.66 -0.72
N TYR A 6 10.04 6.40 0.43
CA TYR A 6 11.31 6.95 0.85
C TYR A 6 12.21 5.79 1.24
N LYS A 7 13.46 5.77 0.77
CA LYS A 7 14.44 4.73 1.07
C LYS A 7 15.38 5.25 2.16
N PHE A 8 15.67 4.41 3.14
CA PHE A 8 16.66 4.72 4.17
C PHE A 8 18.07 4.65 3.58
N ALA A 9 18.81 5.76 3.65
CA ALA A 9 20.19 5.87 3.22
C ALA A 9 20.90 6.97 4.00
N SER A 10 22.14 6.72 4.45
CA SER A 10 22.94 7.69 5.21
C SER A 10 22.23 8.24 6.46
N ASN A 11 21.62 7.36 7.26
CA ASN A 11 20.89 7.66 8.49
C ASN A 11 19.60 8.49 8.35
N GLU A 12 19.06 8.63 7.14
CA GLU A 12 17.79 9.32 6.91
C GLU A 12 16.94 8.66 5.81
N TYR A 13 15.64 8.93 5.82
CA TYR A 13 14.73 8.53 4.74
C TYR A 13 14.75 9.56 3.63
N ARG A 14 15.18 9.16 2.43
CA ARG A 14 15.27 10.03 1.25
C ARG A 14 14.24 9.62 0.22
N LEU A 15 13.75 10.60 -0.55
CA LEU A 15 12.77 10.36 -1.62
C LEU A 15 13.25 9.25 -2.55
N PHE A 16 12.46 8.20 -2.69
CA PHE A 16 12.72 7.11 -3.63
C PHE A 16 11.82 7.30 -4.86
N PRO A 17 12.28 7.07 -6.10
CA PRO A 17 11.51 7.31 -7.32
C PRO A 17 10.41 6.26 -7.56
N LEU A 18 9.66 5.92 -6.51
CA LEU A 18 8.45 5.12 -6.57
C LEU A 18 7.30 5.98 -6.05
N ARG A 19 6.47 6.44 -6.98
CA ARG A 19 5.22 7.12 -6.69
C ARG A 19 4.09 6.37 -7.39
N LEU A 20 3.14 5.87 -6.61
CA LEU A 20 1.99 5.15 -7.12
C LEU A 20 0.75 5.98 -6.85
N GLN A 21 -0.05 6.21 -7.88
CA GLN A 21 -1.36 6.83 -7.75
C GLN A 21 -2.40 5.87 -8.32
N LEU A 22 -3.24 5.34 -7.43
CA LEU A 22 -4.19 4.30 -7.75
C LEU A 22 -5.58 4.70 -7.27
N ASN A 23 -6.60 4.40 -8.06
CA ASN A 23 -7.97 4.34 -7.57
C ASN A 23 -8.08 3.09 -6.67
N ALA A 24 -8.44 3.27 -5.39
CA ALA A 24 -8.51 2.16 -4.43
C ALA A 24 -9.46 1.05 -4.92
N CYS A 25 -10.59 1.43 -5.52
CA CYS A 25 -11.59 0.47 -5.98
C CYS A 25 -11.13 -0.32 -7.19
N GLU A 26 -10.49 0.34 -8.16
CA GLU A 26 -9.91 -0.34 -9.31
C GLU A 26 -8.75 -1.25 -8.88
N ALA A 27 -7.91 -0.78 -7.96
CA ALA A 27 -6.78 -1.54 -7.47
C ALA A 27 -7.19 -2.81 -6.70
N ILE A 28 -8.24 -2.73 -5.87
CA ILE A 28 -8.80 -3.89 -5.16
C ILE A 28 -9.44 -4.87 -6.15
N ASN A 29 -10.27 -4.38 -7.07
CA ASN A 29 -10.95 -5.22 -8.06
C ASN A 29 -9.96 -5.91 -9.02
N GLY A 30 -8.89 -5.21 -9.40
CA GLY A 30 -7.80 -5.71 -10.25
C GLY A 30 -6.73 -6.52 -9.51
N ASN A 31 -6.88 -6.72 -8.18
CA ASN A 31 -5.89 -7.38 -7.33
C ASN A 31 -4.45 -6.85 -7.47
N VAL A 32 -4.30 -5.54 -7.65
CA VAL A 32 -2.98 -4.90 -7.76
C VAL A 32 -2.20 -5.20 -6.48
N VAL A 33 -0.97 -5.71 -6.59
CA VAL A 33 -0.09 -6.08 -5.45
C VAL A 33 -0.74 -6.97 -4.38
N GLY A 34 -1.74 -7.78 -4.74
CA GLY A 34 -2.45 -8.65 -3.80
C GLY A 34 -3.51 -7.94 -2.96
N LEU A 35 -3.94 -6.73 -3.32
CA LEU A 35 -4.90 -5.95 -2.53
C LEU A 35 -6.27 -6.61 -2.36
N LYS A 36 -6.68 -7.51 -3.27
CA LYS A 36 -7.91 -8.29 -3.10
C LYS A 36 -7.79 -9.24 -1.92
N ASP A 37 -6.58 -9.72 -1.62
CA ASP A 37 -6.32 -10.66 -0.54
C ASP A 37 -6.46 -10.01 0.84
N LEU A 38 -6.30 -8.68 0.91
CA LEU A 38 -6.60 -7.89 2.11
C LEU A 38 -8.05 -8.03 2.57
N THR A 39 -8.94 -8.32 1.62
CA THR A 39 -10.39 -8.33 1.83
C THR A 39 -10.95 -9.74 2.08
N ARG A 40 -10.13 -10.79 1.91
CA ARG A 40 -10.58 -12.20 1.97
C ARG A 40 -11.08 -12.66 3.35
N CYS A 41 -10.56 -12.10 4.43
CA CYS A 41 -10.92 -12.46 5.81
C CYS A 41 -11.68 -11.35 6.55
N GLY A 42 -12.03 -10.29 5.81
CA GLY A 42 -12.71 -9.12 6.32
C GLY A 42 -14.22 -9.17 6.16
N ASN A 43 -14.88 -8.08 6.55
CA ASN A 43 -16.28 -7.80 6.22
C ASN A 43 -16.41 -6.81 5.05
N PHE A 44 -15.33 -6.62 4.29
CA PHE A 44 -15.33 -5.76 3.12
C PHE A 44 -16.10 -6.44 1.98
N THR A 45 -17.23 -5.87 1.59
CA THR A 45 -18.13 -6.43 0.56
C THR A 45 -17.83 -5.92 -0.85
N GLY A 46 -16.85 -5.03 -1.00
CA GLY A 46 -16.48 -4.42 -2.27
C GLY A 46 -16.64 -2.90 -2.29
N CYS A 47 -16.35 -2.31 -3.43
CA CYS A 47 -16.61 -0.90 -3.67
C CYS A 47 -18.03 -0.64 -4.17
N PRO A 48 -18.62 0.54 -3.91
CA PRO A 48 -18.04 1.70 -3.21
C PRO A 48 -17.99 1.52 -1.69
N PHE A 49 -17.02 2.19 -1.04
CA PHE A 49 -16.97 2.26 0.43
C PHE A 49 -18.15 3.08 0.96
N LEU A 50 -19.00 2.48 1.79
CA LEU A 50 -20.12 3.18 2.41
C LEU A 50 -19.64 4.01 3.61
N LYS A 51 -20.21 5.21 3.75
CA LYS A 51 -19.94 6.07 4.91
C LYS A 51 -20.41 5.37 6.19
N ASN A 52 -19.63 5.49 7.27
CA ASN A 52 -19.89 4.89 8.59
C ASN A 52 -19.88 3.35 8.62
N GLN A 53 -19.39 2.68 7.57
CA GLN A 53 -19.16 1.24 7.61
C GLN A 53 -17.77 0.96 8.21
N LEU A 54 -17.72 0.21 9.31
CA LEU A 54 -16.47 -0.32 9.83
C LEU A 54 -15.98 -1.44 8.90
N VAL A 55 -14.86 -1.19 8.23
CA VAL A 55 -14.21 -2.17 7.38
C VAL A 55 -13.09 -2.84 8.16
N ARG A 56 -13.26 -4.13 8.42
CA ARG A 56 -12.20 -5.02 8.86
C ARG A 56 -11.51 -5.56 7.62
N VAL A 57 -10.22 -5.29 7.51
CA VAL A 57 -9.32 -5.96 6.56
C VAL A 57 -8.30 -6.76 7.37
N CYS A 58 -7.75 -7.81 6.77
CA CYS A 58 -6.61 -8.50 7.37
C CYS A 58 -5.50 -8.67 6.34
N ASN A 59 -4.31 -9.05 6.81
CA ASN A 59 -3.11 -9.15 5.99
C ASN A 59 -2.71 -7.83 5.32
N TRP A 60 -2.68 -6.70 6.03
CA TRP A 60 -2.30 -5.34 5.55
C TRP A 60 -0.99 -5.21 4.73
N PHE A 61 -0.23 -6.29 4.58
CA PHE A 61 0.98 -6.33 3.77
C PHE A 61 0.68 -6.86 2.36
N PRO A 62 1.32 -6.28 1.33
CA PRO A 62 1.21 -6.81 -0.03
C PRO A 62 1.69 -8.26 -0.08
N ASP A 63 1.02 -9.05 -0.92
CA ASP A 63 1.41 -10.44 -1.15
C ASP A 63 2.82 -10.49 -1.76
N GLN A 64 3.70 -11.31 -1.18
CA GLN A 64 5.06 -11.52 -1.66
C GLN A 64 5.08 -11.98 -3.12
N ALA A 65 4.12 -12.82 -3.54
CA ALA A 65 4.06 -13.32 -4.91
C ALA A 65 3.77 -12.23 -5.95
N HIS A 66 3.13 -11.14 -5.52
CA HIS A 66 2.75 -10.01 -6.36
C HIS A 66 3.61 -8.76 -6.08
N PHE A 67 4.65 -8.89 -5.25
CA PHE A 67 5.51 -7.78 -4.89
C PHE A 67 6.45 -7.42 -6.05
N PRO A 68 6.58 -6.13 -6.43
CA PRO A 68 7.35 -5.76 -7.60
C PRO A 68 8.84 -6.16 -7.51
N PRO A 69 9.39 -6.86 -8.52
CA PRO A 69 10.76 -7.39 -8.46
C PRO A 69 11.84 -6.30 -8.53
N PHE A 70 11.51 -5.14 -9.09
CA PHE A 70 12.45 -4.02 -9.27
C PHE A 70 12.70 -3.20 -8.01
N ILE A 71 11.94 -3.39 -6.93
CA ILE A 71 12.15 -2.65 -5.67
C ILE A 71 13.38 -3.24 -4.96
N PRO A 72 14.50 -2.53 -4.79
CA PRO A 72 15.71 -3.14 -4.23
C PRO A 72 15.57 -3.47 -2.75
N ASN A 73 16.47 -4.31 -2.23
CA ASN A 73 16.55 -4.57 -0.79
C ASN A 73 16.85 -3.28 -0.01
N GLY A 74 16.35 -3.20 1.22
CA GLY A 74 16.55 -2.07 2.12
C GLY A 74 15.32 -1.72 2.96
N SER A 75 15.46 -0.72 3.82
CA SER A 75 14.38 -0.18 4.65
C SER A 75 13.73 1.01 3.96
N TYR A 76 12.41 1.08 4.04
CA TYR A 76 11.57 2.06 3.37
C TYR A 76 10.53 2.62 4.34
N MET A 77 10.26 3.91 4.19
CA MET A 77 9.06 4.55 4.70
C MET A 77 8.10 4.76 3.52
N LEU A 78 6.86 4.34 3.68
CA LEU A 78 5.78 4.54 2.74
C LEU A 78 4.84 5.57 3.33
N GLU A 79 4.66 6.67 2.62
CA GLU A 79 3.65 7.67 2.89
C GLU A 79 2.44 7.35 2.01
N VAL A 80 1.31 6.99 2.64
CA VAL A 80 0.09 6.56 1.95
C VAL A 80 -1.03 7.54 2.27
N GLN A 81 -1.47 8.25 1.24
CA GLN A 81 -2.53 9.25 1.32
C GLN A 81 -3.81 8.75 0.67
N GLY A 82 -4.90 8.74 1.44
CA GLY A 82 -6.25 8.47 0.97
C GLY A 82 -6.95 9.77 0.60
N LEU A 83 -7.45 9.88 -0.64
CA LEU A 83 -8.17 11.06 -1.12
C LEU A 83 -9.57 10.66 -1.58
N PHE A 84 -10.57 11.49 -1.26
CA PHE A 84 -11.92 11.39 -1.80
C PHE A 84 -12.40 12.78 -2.23
N LYS A 85 -12.73 12.95 -3.52
CA LYS A 85 -13.13 14.25 -4.11
C LYS A 85 -12.19 15.41 -3.71
N ALA A 86 -10.89 15.18 -3.78
CA ALA A 86 -9.81 16.10 -3.41
C ALA A 86 -9.69 16.44 -1.90
N SER A 87 -10.55 15.89 -1.04
CA SER A 87 -10.35 15.95 0.42
C SER A 87 -9.46 14.79 0.87
N GLU A 88 -8.55 15.08 1.81
CA GLU A 88 -7.80 14.04 2.51
C GLU A 88 -8.72 13.27 3.46
N LEU A 89 -8.70 11.94 3.35
CA LEU A 89 -9.40 11.03 4.25
C LEU A 89 -8.46 10.50 5.35
N PHE A 90 -7.24 10.17 4.97
CA PHE A 90 -6.22 9.67 5.87
C PHE A 90 -4.82 9.89 5.30
N LEU A 91 -3.85 9.94 6.21
CA LEU A 91 -2.43 9.87 5.93
C LEU A 91 -1.83 8.80 6.84
N LEU A 92 -1.10 7.85 6.25
CA LEU A 92 -0.45 6.76 6.98
C LEU A 92 1.04 6.74 6.65
N HIS A 93 1.87 6.54 7.68
CA HIS A 93 3.29 6.23 7.52
C HIS A 93 3.52 4.77 7.87
N GLY A 94 3.94 3.98 6.88
CA GLY A 94 4.31 2.58 7.06
C GLY A 94 5.82 2.42 6.93
N TYR A 95 6.44 1.69 7.86
CA TYR A 95 7.87 1.37 7.79
C TYR A 95 8.01 -0.11 7.46
N VAL A 96 8.74 -0.41 6.39
CA VAL A 96 8.89 -1.77 5.87
C VAL A 96 10.33 -2.03 5.48
N THR A 97 10.79 -3.27 5.66
CA THR A 97 12.09 -3.70 5.17
C THR A 97 11.92 -4.79 4.13
N VAL A 98 12.53 -4.60 2.97
CA VAL A 98 12.54 -5.56 1.87
C VAL A 98 13.82 -6.38 1.95
N HIS A 99 13.67 -7.68 2.15
CA HIS A 99 14.74 -8.66 2.10
C HIS A 99 14.39 -9.75 1.09
N ARG A 100 15.15 -9.85 0.01
CA ARG A 100 15.13 -11.03 -0.87
C ARG A 100 16.27 -11.97 -0.49
N PRO A 101 16.01 -13.29 -0.37
CA PRO A 101 17.07 -14.27 -0.19
C PRO A 101 18.04 -14.17 -1.37
N ILE A 102 19.34 -14.24 -1.08
CA ILE A 102 20.37 -14.41 -2.11
C ILE A 102 20.23 -15.85 -2.58
N VAL A 103 19.82 -16.03 -3.84
CA VAL A 103 19.78 -17.34 -4.52
C VAL A 103 21.15 -17.63 -5.09
#